data_AF-A0A0E1RVX5-F1
#
_entry.id   AF-A0A0E1RVX5-F1
#
_cell.length_a   1.000
_cell.length_b   1.000
_cell.length_c   1.000
_cell.angle_alpha   90.00
_cell.angle_beta   90.00
_cell.angle_gamma   90.00
#
_symmetry.space_group_name_H-M   'P 1'
#
loop_
_entity.id
_entity.type
_entity.pdbx_description
1 polymer ?
#
loop_
_entity_poly.entity_id
_entity_poly.type
_entity_poly.pdbx_seq_one_letter_code
_entity_poly.pdbx_strand_id
1 'polypeptide(L)'
;MAQELDFSSPPNRHSWTDGQRIVLCLLRKYYKNKWDDLARIFNRVFARELSLSGYFQGMPTRVIHSQYHTMQHKKFPVWTKINSSSSLAKREYDLLFLIITTARGLGVTLIRNNQHTPVFIQPSGHSFVEPTEIPVQRLEIFKRQEQEPPADFSTFSPASDGVILEDDRSSSSTTPNSPNSTLRIPQPDSMSPVQNGKPYLAFRYWSSKSCGMNTCSYFVAGIWANQPNHMSQPNFDPLVIESLARSHLTRCKVKTPFISVFDTPLAPLQRALQEDDGMITVFDLSSFDNTRIFSAVDILKHEPLILESHERPYSGYSEFLIWGDISSEHIVGSVRAKDLLDLSSRYEELLQISTIKSFRLNGNPLKRRLIAQKTPANRSTGYLLGRLLCKAKFPQKYASELAIKISKSWRFQMEGDDGFQLLSKGVQAGYDSIRKSSNPNSQWSHKHCSQASSTDDGWEFVEPSDNADWVDEDCSLNPQEQIDVFAKSRNHIANVMGY
;
A
#
# COMPACT_ATOMS: atom_id res chain seq x y z
N MET A 1 -15.38 -30.17 27.40
CA MET A 1 -14.45 -31.32 27.31
C MET A 1 -13.05 -30.81 27.03
N ALA A 2 -12.08 -31.15 27.89
CA ALA A 2 -10.69 -30.73 27.72
C ALA A 2 -10.05 -31.53 26.57
N GLN A 3 -9.54 -30.85 25.54
CA GLN A 3 -8.71 -31.46 24.52
C GLN A 3 -7.38 -31.86 25.18
N GLU A 4 -7.14 -33.16 25.32
CA GLU A 4 -5.81 -33.69 25.60
C GLU A 4 -4.86 -33.25 24.50
N LEU A 5 -3.88 -32.43 24.88
CA LEU A 5 -2.75 -32.09 24.03
C LEU A 5 -1.91 -33.35 23.84
N ASP A 6 -1.98 -33.94 22.65
CA ASP A 6 -1.12 -35.04 22.25
C ASP A 6 0.34 -34.55 22.14
N PHE A 7 1.17 -34.94 23.12
CA PHE A 7 2.60 -34.65 23.16
C PHE A 7 3.46 -35.65 22.36
N SER A 8 2.86 -36.61 21.65
CA SER A 8 3.59 -37.65 20.91
C SER A 8 4.15 -37.17 19.57
N SER A 9 3.66 -36.05 19.06
CA SER A 9 4.18 -35.42 17.83
C SER A 9 5.24 -34.38 18.18
N PRO A 10 6.51 -34.50 17.70
CA PRO A 10 7.50 -33.45 17.90
C PRO A 10 6.95 -32.14 17.34
N PRO A 11 7.16 -30.99 18.00
CA PRO A 11 6.64 -29.72 17.53
C PRO A 11 7.08 -29.52 16.07
N ASN A 12 6.10 -29.24 15.20
CA ASN A 12 6.33 -29.04 13.77
C ASN A 12 7.52 -28.09 13.60
N ARG A 13 8.65 -28.63 13.13
CA ARG A 13 9.88 -27.85 12.97
C ARG A 13 9.59 -26.72 12.00
N HIS A 14 9.85 -25.48 12.40
CA HIS A 14 9.67 -24.32 11.53
C HIS A 14 10.39 -24.54 10.20
N SER A 15 9.63 -24.52 9.10
CA SER A 15 10.19 -24.59 7.76
C SER A 15 10.72 -23.21 7.38
N TRP A 16 12.05 -23.10 7.28
CA TRP A 16 12.71 -21.85 6.91
C TRP A 16 12.51 -21.56 5.42
N THR A 17 12.03 -20.36 5.10
CA THR A 17 11.92 -19.89 3.71
C THR A 17 13.22 -19.25 3.25
N ASP A 18 13.42 -19.15 1.93
CA ASP A 18 14.60 -18.46 1.40
C ASP A 18 14.60 -16.97 1.76
N GLY A 19 13.43 -16.33 1.84
CA GLY A 19 13.32 -14.95 2.31
C GLY A 19 13.85 -14.78 3.75
N GLN A 20 13.48 -15.69 4.65
CA GLN A 20 13.98 -15.70 6.02
C GLN A 20 15.50 -15.91 6.07
N ARG A 21 16.02 -16.84 5.27
CA ARG A 21 17.47 -17.10 5.19
C ARG A 21 18.24 -15.91 4.63
N ILE A 22 17.71 -15.22 3.62
CA ILE A 22 18.34 -14.02 3.04
C ILE A 22 18.43 -12.92 4.09
N VAL A 23 17.32 -12.58 4.75
CA VAL A 23 17.29 -11.53 5.80
C VAL A 23 18.26 -11.86 6.93
N LEU A 24 18.31 -13.12 7.38
CA LEU A 24 19.24 -13.55 8.40
C LEU A 24 20.72 -13.40 7.97
N CYS A 25 21.03 -13.71 6.71
CA CYS A 25 22.37 -13.51 6.17
C CYS A 25 22.73 -12.02 6.06
N LEU A 26 21.80 -11.17 5.59
CA LEU A 26 22.01 -9.72 5.48
C LEU A 26 22.23 -9.07 6.85
N LEU A 27 21.38 -9.42 7.83
CA LEU A 27 21.50 -8.97 9.23
C LEU A 27 22.89 -9.25 9.78
N ARG A 28 23.40 -10.47 9.58
CA ARG A 28 24.67 -10.88 10.16
C ARG A 28 25.89 -10.39 9.36
N LYS A 29 25.79 -10.28 8.04
CA LYS A 29 26.89 -9.80 7.18
C LYS A 29 27.14 -8.31 7.42
N TYR A 30 26.10 -7.49 7.38
CA TYR A 30 26.23 -6.02 7.37
C TYR A 30 26.17 -5.36 8.75
N TYR A 31 25.75 -6.08 9.80
CA TYR A 31 25.62 -5.51 11.13
C TYR A 31 26.27 -6.37 12.24
N LYS A 32 26.96 -5.68 13.16
CA LYS A 32 27.66 -6.27 14.32
C LYS A 32 26.81 -6.26 15.61
N ASN A 33 25.52 -5.96 15.51
CA ASN A 33 24.60 -5.98 16.64
C ASN A 33 24.59 -7.32 17.38
N LYS A 34 24.18 -7.27 18.66
CA LYS A 34 23.93 -8.47 19.46
C LYS A 34 22.83 -9.32 18.82
N TRP A 35 22.89 -10.63 19.02
CA TRP A 35 21.89 -11.55 18.46
C TRP A 35 20.47 -11.23 18.91
N ASP A 36 20.27 -10.69 20.10
CA ASP A 36 18.94 -10.28 20.57
C ASP A 36 18.37 -9.12 19.74
N ASP A 37 19.17 -8.13 19.38
CA ASP A 37 18.74 -7.03 18.51
C ASP A 37 18.42 -7.53 17.11
N LEU A 38 19.27 -8.40 16.54
CA LEU A 38 19.05 -9.01 15.23
C LEU A 38 17.79 -9.90 15.25
N ALA A 39 17.55 -10.65 16.32
CA ALA A 39 16.37 -11.47 16.51
C ALA A 39 15.11 -10.63 16.63
N ARG A 40 15.14 -9.50 17.36
CA ARG A 40 14.03 -8.54 17.43
C ARG A 40 13.66 -8.01 16.05
N ILE A 41 14.66 -7.63 15.25
CA ILE A 41 14.44 -7.16 13.87
C ILE A 41 13.85 -8.29 13.02
N PHE A 42 14.47 -9.48 13.01
CA PHE A 42 14.01 -10.64 12.26
C PHE A 42 12.56 -11.02 12.60
N ASN A 43 12.25 -11.11 13.88
CA ASN A 43 10.91 -11.46 14.37
C ASN A 43 9.88 -10.40 13.98
N ARG A 44 10.28 -9.13 13.89
CA ARG A 44 9.39 -8.07 13.42
C ARG A 44 9.15 -8.15 11.92
N VAL A 45 10.18 -8.42 11.13
CA VAL A 45 10.07 -8.59 9.67
C VAL A 45 9.12 -9.74 9.31
N PHE A 46 9.22 -10.87 10.02
CA PHE A 46 8.45 -12.10 9.75
C PHE A 46 7.34 -12.40 10.76
N ALA A 47 6.83 -11.38 11.47
CA ALA A 47 5.92 -11.58 12.60
C ALA A 47 4.68 -12.41 12.23
N ARG A 48 4.15 -12.21 11.00
CA ARG A 48 2.95 -12.90 10.51
C ARG A 48 3.26 -14.35 10.14
N GLU A 49 4.34 -14.58 9.42
CA GLU A 49 4.76 -15.92 8.99
C GLU A 49 5.09 -16.77 10.23
N LEU A 50 5.78 -16.19 11.20
CA LEU A 50 6.09 -16.84 12.47
C LEU A 50 4.83 -17.15 13.28
N SER A 51 3.85 -16.24 13.34
CA SER A 51 2.59 -16.52 14.05
C SER A 51 1.80 -17.66 13.42
N LEU A 52 1.82 -17.80 12.09
CA LEU A 52 1.17 -18.91 11.39
C LEU A 52 1.84 -20.26 11.67
N SER A 53 3.14 -20.26 11.96
CA SER A 53 3.91 -21.44 12.38
C SER A 53 3.90 -21.66 13.89
N GLY A 54 3.03 -20.99 14.66
CA GLY A 54 2.91 -21.14 16.12
C GLY A 54 3.92 -20.34 16.95
N TYR A 55 4.75 -19.50 16.33
CA TYR A 55 5.72 -18.63 17.02
C TYR A 55 5.12 -17.24 17.29
N PHE A 56 4.07 -17.19 18.13
CA PHE A 56 3.34 -15.95 18.43
C PHE A 56 4.21 -14.89 19.13
N GLN A 57 5.20 -15.31 19.92
CA GLN A 57 6.16 -14.41 20.59
C GLN A 57 7.43 -14.17 19.76
N GLY A 58 7.43 -14.60 18.50
CA GLY A 58 8.61 -14.59 17.64
C GLY A 58 9.50 -15.81 17.86
N MET A 59 10.47 -15.96 16.98
CA MET A 59 11.43 -17.05 17.02
C MET A 59 12.49 -16.79 18.10
N PRO A 60 12.82 -17.77 18.95
CA PRO A 60 13.83 -17.59 19.98
C PRO A 60 15.19 -17.23 19.39
N THR A 61 15.94 -16.30 20.01
CA THR A 61 17.28 -15.87 19.57
C THR A 61 18.20 -17.08 19.29
N ARG A 62 18.18 -18.09 20.17
CA ARG A 62 18.97 -19.33 20.00
C ARG A 62 18.69 -20.05 18.68
N VAL A 63 17.43 -20.08 18.23
CA VAL A 63 17.01 -20.77 17.01
C VAL A 63 17.51 -20.01 15.78
N ILE A 64 17.39 -18.68 15.79
CA ILE A 64 17.91 -17.80 14.73
C ILE A 64 19.44 -17.93 14.63
N HIS A 65 20.12 -17.92 15.77
CA HIS A 65 21.56 -18.09 15.86
C HIS A 65 22.02 -19.46 15.31
N SER A 66 21.39 -20.54 15.78
CA SER A 66 21.67 -21.90 15.31
C SER A 66 21.41 -22.06 13.81
N GLN A 67 20.36 -21.42 13.28
CA GLN A 67 20.07 -21.47 11.85
C GLN A 67 21.18 -20.79 11.04
N TYR A 68 21.64 -19.60 11.44
CA TYR A 68 22.74 -18.92 10.73
C TYR A 68 23.99 -19.81 10.69
N HIS A 69 24.39 -20.37 11.85
CA HIS A 69 25.55 -21.25 11.92
C HIS A 69 25.38 -22.53 11.12
N THR A 70 24.17 -23.11 11.10
CA THR A 70 23.87 -24.28 10.26
C THR A 70 24.06 -23.95 8.78
N MET A 71 23.56 -22.80 8.32
CA MET A 71 23.72 -22.35 6.94
C MET A 71 25.19 -22.09 6.59
N GLN A 72 25.95 -21.49 7.52
CA GLN A 72 27.38 -21.24 7.36
C GLN A 72 28.20 -22.54 7.27
N HIS A 73 27.96 -23.48 8.18
CA HIS A 73 28.68 -24.74 8.26
C HIS A 73 28.37 -25.63 7.06
N LYS A 74 27.09 -25.74 6.70
CA LYS A 74 26.63 -26.57 5.57
C LYS A 74 26.73 -25.87 4.22
N LYS A 75 27.26 -24.63 4.17
CA LYS A 75 27.43 -23.83 2.95
C LYS A 75 26.16 -23.77 2.09
N PHE A 76 25.03 -23.45 2.74
CA PHE A 76 23.75 -23.34 2.04
C PHE A 76 23.87 -22.37 0.85
N PRO A 77 23.27 -22.66 -0.31
CA PRO A 77 23.41 -21.82 -1.51
C PRO A 77 23.14 -20.34 -1.25
N VAL A 78 22.09 -20.03 -0.49
CA VAL A 78 21.72 -18.66 -0.09
C VAL A 78 22.79 -17.98 0.78
N TRP A 79 23.40 -18.72 1.72
CA TRP A 79 24.45 -18.19 2.58
C TRP A 79 25.72 -17.92 1.77
N THR A 80 26.11 -18.85 0.90
CA THR A 80 27.28 -18.70 0.03
C THR A 80 27.08 -17.53 -0.91
N LYS A 81 25.91 -17.43 -1.57
CA LYS A 81 25.58 -16.31 -2.44
C LYS A 81 25.77 -14.97 -1.72
N ILE A 82 25.14 -14.79 -0.56
CA ILE A 82 25.16 -13.49 0.12
C ILE A 82 26.53 -13.18 0.72
N ASN A 83 27.20 -14.14 1.36
CA ASN A 83 28.44 -13.87 2.08
C ASN A 83 29.68 -13.83 1.17
N SER A 84 29.63 -14.47 -0.01
CA SER A 84 30.72 -14.41 -0.98
C SER A 84 30.58 -13.26 -1.99
N SER A 85 29.38 -12.71 -2.18
CA SER A 85 29.19 -11.60 -3.12
C SER A 85 29.65 -10.26 -2.53
N SER A 86 30.41 -9.49 -3.30
CA SER A 86 30.77 -8.11 -2.96
C SER A 86 29.62 -7.12 -3.21
N SER A 87 28.69 -7.49 -4.08
CA SER A 87 27.49 -6.72 -4.41
C SER A 87 26.20 -7.44 -4.00
N LEU A 88 25.13 -6.68 -3.85
CA LEU A 88 23.79 -7.20 -3.61
C LEU A 88 22.96 -7.16 -4.88
N ALA A 89 22.16 -8.20 -5.10
CA ALA A 89 21.07 -8.14 -6.07
C ALA A 89 19.98 -7.20 -5.57
N LYS A 90 19.15 -6.68 -6.48
CA LYS A 90 18.07 -5.72 -6.15
C LYS A 90 17.16 -6.21 -5.02
N ARG A 91 16.68 -7.46 -5.10
CA ARG A 91 15.89 -8.11 -4.03
C ARG A 91 16.59 -8.12 -2.66
N GLU A 92 17.90 -8.33 -2.62
CA GLU A 92 18.67 -8.36 -1.36
C GLU A 92 18.84 -6.94 -0.80
N TYR A 93 19.04 -5.97 -1.69
CA TYR A 93 19.06 -4.56 -1.35
C TYR A 93 17.71 -4.10 -0.77
N ASP A 94 16.60 -4.56 -1.33
CA ASP A 94 15.25 -4.30 -0.81
C ASP A 94 15.04 -4.85 0.60
N LEU A 95 15.51 -6.07 0.85
CA LEU A 95 15.45 -6.66 2.17
C LEU A 95 16.38 -5.94 3.17
N LEU A 96 17.49 -5.37 2.71
CA LEU A 96 18.36 -4.55 3.54
C LEU A 96 17.66 -3.25 3.97
N PHE A 97 16.96 -2.57 3.07
CA PHE A 97 16.13 -1.41 3.42
C PHE A 97 15.00 -1.77 4.37
N LEU A 98 14.36 -2.92 4.18
CA LEU A 98 13.36 -3.45 5.10
C LEU A 98 13.95 -3.65 6.51
N ILE A 99 15.17 -4.20 6.62
CA ILE A 99 15.91 -4.36 7.88
C ILE A 99 16.14 -3.00 8.55
N ILE A 100 16.69 -2.02 7.81
CA ILE A 100 17.01 -0.68 8.34
C ILE A 100 15.74 0.00 8.86
N THR A 101 14.68 -0.02 8.05
CA THR A 101 13.40 0.59 8.40
C THR A 101 12.77 -0.09 9.62
N THR A 102 12.87 -1.42 9.70
CA THR A 102 12.39 -2.20 10.84
C THR A 102 13.16 -1.88 12.11
N ALA A 103 14.49 -1.78 12.03
CA ALA A 103 15.34 -1.44 13.17
C ALA A 103 15.00 -0.06 13.73
N ARG A 104 14.84 0.95 12.85
CA ARG A 104 14.37 2.30 13.24
C ARG A 104 13.01 2.24 13.93
N GLY A 105 12.06 1.51 13.36
CA GLY A 105 10.72 1.34 13.95
C GLY A 105 10.70 0.63 15.31
N LEU A 106 11.76 -0.12 15.65
CA LEU A 106 11.95 -0.80 16.93
C LEU A 106 12.83 0.00 17.92
N GLY A 107 13.36 1.15 17.52
CA GLY A 107 14.35 1.89 18.31
C GLY A 107 15.68 1.14 18.47
N VAL A 108 16.03 0.26 17.54
CA VAL A 108 17.29 -0.49 17.54
C VAL A 108 18.31 0.24 16.68
N THR A 109 19.40 0.69 17.30
CA THR A 109 20.53 1.30 16.58
C THR A 109 21.35 0.22 15.89
N LEU A 110 21.44 0.27 14.56
CA LEU A 110 22.24 -0.67 13.78
C LEU A 110 23.73 -0.30 13.83
N ILE A 111 24.57 -1.25 14.20
CA ILE A 111 26.03 -1.10 14.27
C ILE A 111 26.60 -1.71 12.99
N ARG A 112 27.08 -0.88 12.05
CA ARG A 112 27.61 -1.36 10.76
C ARG A 112 28.82 -2.27 10.95
N ASN A 113 28.91 -3.28 10.10
CA ASN A 113 30.12 -4.06 9.92
C ASN A 113 31.02 -3.40 8.86
N ASN A 114 32.03 -2.65 9.29
CA ASN A 114 32.95 -1.92 8.40
C ASN A 114 33.75 -2.81 7.43
N GLN A 115 33.70 -4.13 7.57
CA GLN A 115 34.29 -5.07 6.61
C GLN A 115 33.40 -5.30 5.38
N HIS A 116 32.14 -4.91 5.44
CA HIS A 116 31.17 -5.12 4.37
C HIS A 116 30.33 -3.85 4.16
N THR A 117 30.58 -3.16 3.06
CA THR A 117 29.70 -2.08 2.58
C THR A 117 28.70 -2.68 1.61
N PRO A 118 27.38 -2.48 1.79
CA PRO A 118 26.41 -2.92 0.81
C PRO A 118 26.58 -2.08 -0.46
N VAL A 119 27.15 -2.67 -1.50
CA VAL A 119 27.27 -2.04 -2.82
C VAL A 119 26.20 -2.63 -3.71
N PHE A 120 25.32 -1.78 -4.24
CA PHE A 120 24.45 -2.17 -5.35
C PHE A 120 25.19 -1.87 -6.65
N ILE A 121 25.32 -2.87 -7.52
CA ILE A 121 25.89 -2.70 -8.87
C ILE A 121 24.75 -2.90 -9.86
N GLN A 122 24.39 -1.84 -10.58
CA GLN A 122 23.43 -1.97 -11.67
C GLN A 122 24.03 -2.79 -12.82
N PRO A 123 23.21 -3.45 -13.66
CA PRO A 123 23.66 -4.07 -14.91
C PRO A 123 24.40 -3.10 -15.86
N SER A 124 24.30 -1.79 -15.65
CA SER A 124 24.93 -0.71 -16.42
C SER A 124 26.31 -0.25 -15.88
N GLY A 125 26.87 -0.88 -14.85
CA GLY A 125 28.28 -0.67 -14.46
C GLY A 125 28.56 0.48 -13.48
N HIS A 126 27.55 1.19 -12.98
CA HIS A 126 27.73 2.18 -11.92
C HIS A 126 27.51 1.56 -10.53
N SER A 127 28.50 1.68 -9.64
CA SER A 127 28.42 1.27 -8.24
C SER A 127 27.78 2.38 -7.39
N PHE A 128 26.83 2.02 -6.54
CA PHE A 128 26.18 2.97 -5.63
C PHE A 128 26.60 2.71 -4.18
N VAL A 129 26.89 3.79 -3.46
CA VAL A 129 27.14 3.80 -2.01
C VAL A 129 25.91 4.41 -1.34
N GLU A 130 25.33 3.69 -0.38
CA GLU A 130 24.21 4.15 0.44
C GLU A 130 24.45 5.57 0.99
N PRO A 131 23.45 6.47 1.06
CA PRO A 131 23.61 7.77 1.70
C PRO A 131 23.95 7.58 3.18
N THR A 132 25.18 7.97 3.55
CA THR A 132 25.68 7.92 4.92
C THR A 132 24.73 8.66 5.87
N GLU A 133 24.50 8.09 7.05
CA GLU A 133 23.77 8.72 8.15
C GLU A 133 24.23 10.17 8.34
N ILE A 134 23.30 11.13 8.25
CA ILE A 134 23.56 12.53 8.57
C ILE A 134 23.99 12.57 10.05
N PRO A 135 25.20 13.04 10.39
CA PRO A 135 25.61 13.17 11.78
C PRO A 135 24.70 14.18 12.50
N VAL A 136 24.18 13.77 13.66
CA VAL A 136 23.29 14.53 14.55
C VAL A 136 23.91 15.88 15.03
N GLN A 137 25.17 16.16 14.72
CA GLN A 137 25.88 17.36 15.18
C GLN A 137 25.56 18.65 14.40
N ARG A 138 24.81 18.63 13.28
CA ARG A 138 24.54 19.85 12.50
C ARG A 138 23.29 20.65 12.92
N LEU A 139 22.46 20.13 13.82
CA LEU A 139 21.26 20.84 14.31
C LEU A 139 21.54 21.88 15.41
N GLU A 140 22.72 21.86 16.03
CA GLU A 140 23.10 22.80 17.10
C GLU A 140 23.59 24.15 16.56
N ILE A 141 24.00 24.22 15.29
CA ILE A 141 24.58 25.46 14.70
C ILE A 141 23.49 26.44 14.24
N PHE A 142 22.28 25.96 13.93
CA PHE A 142 21.16 26.82 13.51
C PHE A 142 20.32 27.40 14.65
N LYS A 143 20.55 26.99 15.91
CA LYS A 143 19.81 27.51 17.07
C LYS A 143 20.42 28.76 17.72
N ARG A 144 21.54 29.29 17.20
CA ARG A 144 22.24 30.45 17.80
C ARG A 144 22.15 31.77 17.04
N GLN A 145 21.36 31.86 15.95
CA GLN A 145 21.29 33.09 15.14
C GLN A 145 19.91 33.77 15.07
N GLU A 146 18.97 33.40 15.93
CA GLU A 146 17.68 34.13 16.05
C GLU A 146 17.43 34.59 17.49
N GLN A 147 18.28 35.50 17.98
CA GLN A 147 17.93 36.41 19.08
C GLN A 147 18.71 37.71 18.88
N GLU A 148 18.16 38.66 18.13
CA GLU A 148 18.19 40.11 18.42
C GLU A 148 17.08 40.84 17.63
N PRO A 149 16.39 41.85 18.21
CA PRO A 149 15.27 42.55 17.58
C PRO A 149 15.73 43.70 16.67
N PRO A 150 14.90 44.17 15.71
CA PRO A 150 15.28 45.28 14.85
C PRO A 150 15.05 46.63 15.55
N ALA A 151 16.05 47.50 15.47
CA ALA A 151 15.92 48.92 15.77
C ALA A 151 15.83 49.72 14.45
N ASP A 152 14.97 50.74 14.48
CA ASP A 152 14.67 51.73 13.45
C ASP A 152 15.89 52.52 12.94
N PHE A 153 15.83 52.99 11.68
CA PHE A 153 15.85 54.42 11.26
C PHE A 153 16.22 54.58 9.76
N SER A 154 15.22 54.97 8.97
CA SER A 154 15.16 56.15 8.09
C SER A 154 16.40 56.68 7.31
N THR A 155 16.15 56.81 5.99
CA THR A 155 16.47 57.95 5.08
C THR A 155 17.87 58.01 4.45
N PHE A 156 17.94 57.90 3.12
CA PHE A 156 18.23 58.99 2.16
C PHE A 156 18.45 58.42 0.74
N SER A 157 17.60 58.85 -0.20
CA SER A 157 17.95 59.05 -1.62
C SER A 157 18.20 60.56 -1.80
N PRO A 158 18.97 61.05 -2.80
CA PRO A 158 18.47 61.07 -4.19
C PRO A 158 19.52 61.03 -5.33
N ALA A 159 18.97 60.94 -6.55
CA ALA A 159 19.41 61.56 -7.82
C ALA A 159 20.66 61.00 -8.54
N SER A 160 20.77 60.93 -9.87
CA SER A 160 19.90 61.27 -11.02
C SER A 160 20.59 60.84 -12.33
N ASP A 161 19.84 60.95 -13.43
CA ASP A 161 20.26 61.03 -14.85
C ASP A 161 20.60 59.71 -15.54
N GLY A 162 19.85 59.22 -16.53
CA GLY A 162 19.41 59.89 -17.77
C GLY A 162 20.27 59.29 -18.90
N VAL A 163 19.74 58.59 -19.89
CA VAL A 163 19.24 59.17 -21.14
C VAL A 163 18.71 58.03 -22.04
N ILE A 164 17.62 58.35 -22.73
CA ILE A 164 16.87 57.62 -23.76
C ILE A 164 17.67 57.52 -25.07
N LEU A 165 17.47 56.46 -25.88
CA LEU A 165 17.24 56.56 -27.34
C LEU A 165 16.79 55.21 -27.94
N GLU A 166 15.66 55.27 -28.65
CA GLU A 166 15.13 54.25 -29.57
C GLU A 166 15.90 54.25 -30.90
N ASP A 167 15.94 53.11 -31.61
CA ASP A 167 15.31 52.95 -32.94
C ASP A 167 15.71 51.64 -33.65
N ASP A 168 14.67 50.84 -33.93
CA ASP A 168 14.17 50.46 -35.26
C ASP A 168 14.94 49.55 -36.26
N ARG A 169 14.13 48.69 -36.89
CA ARG A 169 14.26 47.98 -38.20
C ARG A 169 14.96 46.62 -38.34
N SER A 170 14.10 45.61 -38.44
CA SER A 170 13.89 44.70 -39.59
C SER A 170 15.06 44.38 -40.53
N SER A 171 15.35 43.07 -40.72
CA SER A 171 15.34 42.40 -42.04
C SER A 171 15.65 40.89 -41.94
N SER A 172 14.83 40.12 -42.65
CA SER A 172 14.93 38.69 -42.96
C SER A 172 16.00 38.37 -44.02
N SER A 173 16.59 37.16 -44.00
CA SER A 173 16.42 36.14 -45.07
C SER A 173 17.56 35.07 -45.17
N THR A 174 17.12 33.79 -45.30
CA THR A 174 17.66 32.62 -46.07
C THR A 174 19.08 32.06 -45.85
N THR A 175 19.26 30.89 -45.18
CA THR A 175 19.35 29.45 -45.62
C THR A 175 20.78 28.99 -46.00
N PRO A 176 21.10 27.69 -46.20
CA PRO A 176 20.70 26.41 -45.53
C PRO A 176 21.93 25.54 -45.13
N ASN A 177 21.78 24.49 -44.31
CA ASN A 177 22.53 23.22 -44.50
C ASN A 177 22.05 22.03 -43.61
N SER A 178 21.75 20.95 -44.35
CA SER A 178 21.51 19.52 -44.11
C SER A 178 21.80 18.78 -42.78
N PRO A 179 21.23 17.56 -42.64
CA PRO A 179 20.94 16.91 -41.36
C PRO A 179 22.01 15.88 -40.96
N ASN A 180 22.50 15.96 -39.73
CA ASN A 180 23.12 14.82 -39.07
C ASN A 180 22.08 14.15 -38.16
N SER A 181 21.47 13.10 -38.71
CA SER A 181 20.72 12.09 -37.96
C SER A 181 21.71 11.31 -37.08
N THR A 182 21.92 11.79 -35.86
CA THR A 182 22.53 10.97 -34.81
C THR A 182 21.40 10.23 -34.11
N LEU A 183 21.33 8.92 -34.35
CA LEU A 183 20.54 7.96 -33.58
C LEU A 183 20.74 8.21 -32.08
N ARG A 184 19.79 8.93 -31.46
CA ARG A 184 19.68 8.99 -30.00
C ARG A 184 19.21 7.64 -29.52
N ILE A 185 20.16 6.87 -28.99
CA ILE A 185 19.89 5.76 -28.08
C ILE A 185 19.00 6.33 -26.96
N PRO A 186 17.81 5.75 -26.68
CA PRO A 186 16.97 6.23 -25.59
C PRO A 186 17.71 6.08 -24.27
N GLN A 187 17.91 7.19 -23.55
CA GLN A 187 18.27 7.11 -22.13
C GLN A 187 17.13 6.44 -21.36
N PRO A 188 17.42 5.64 -20.32
CA PRO A 188 16.38 5.09 -19.47
C PRO A 188 15.61 6.23 -18.79
N ASP A 189 14.30 6.27 -18.99
CA ASP A 189 13.41 7.23 -18.35
C ASP A 189 13.63 7.22 -16.83
N SER A 190 14.12 8.34 -16.32
CA SER A 190 14.17 8.61 -14.88
C SER A 190 12.75 8.58 -14.33
N MET A 191 12.51 7.72 -13.33
CA MET A 191 11.24 7.56 -12.61
C MET A 191 10.81 8.89 -11.98
N SER A 192 10.07 9.68 -12.74
CA SER A 192 9.46 10.93 -12.29
C SER A 192 8.13 10.64 -11.59
N PRO A 193 7.66 11.54 -10.71
CA PRO A 193 6.31 11.48 -10.14
C PRO A 193 5.26 11.32 -11.23
N VAL A 194 4.15 10.63 -10.94
CA VAL A 194 3.11 10.24 -11.92
C VAL A 194 2.78 11.39 -12.88
N GLN A 195 3.31 11.36 -14.10
CA GLN A 195 3.01 12.36 -15.13
C GLN A 195 1.74 12.04 -15.92
N ASN A 196 1.23 10.80 -15.86
CA ASN A 196 -0.07 10.38 -16.41
C ASN A 196 -0.63 9.19 -15.60
N GLY A 197 -1.91 9.23 -15.20
CA GLY A 197 -2.59 8.09 -14.55
C GLY A 197 -2.85 8.18 -13.04
N LYS A 198 -2.68 9.37 -12.43
CA LYS A 198 -3.06 9.61 -11.03
C LYS A 198 -4.58 9.48 -10.84
N PRO A 199 -5.06 8.77 -9.80
CA PRO A 199 -6.49 8.69 -9.51
C PRO A 199 -7.00 10.04 -9.01
N TYR A 200 -8.11 10.54 -9.58
CA TYR A 200 -8.81 11.72 -9.05
C TYR A 200 -9.44 11.42 -7.68
N LEU A 201 -10.18 10.31 -7.59
CA LEU A 201 -10.61 9.73 -6.32
C LEU A 201 -9.86 8.45 -6.02
N ALA A 202 -9.42 8.30 -4.78
CA ALA A 202 -8.78 7.08 -4.30
C ALA A 202 -9.51 6.51 -3.08
N PHE A 203 -9.34 5.21 -2.84
CA PHE A 203 -10.05 4.43 -1.84
C PHE A 203 -9.07 3.68 -0.97
N ARG A 204 -9.27 3.67 0.34
CA ARG A 204 -8.43 2.89 1.27
C ARG A 204 -9.29 2.14 2.27
N TYR A 205 -8.90 0.90 2.50
CA TYR A 205 -9.34 0.15 3.67
C TYR A 205 -8.38 0.43 4.84
N TRP A 206 -8.95 0.57 6.03
CA TRP A 206 -8.20 0.57 7.28
C TRP A 206 -9.03 0.02 8.45
N SER A 207 -8.36 -0.33 9.54
CA SER A 207 -8.90 -0.87 10.79
C SER A 207 -7.90 -0.66 11.92
N SER A 208 -8.23 -1.05 13.15
CA SER A 208 -7.30 -1.09 14.29
C SER A 208 -6.03 -1.92 14.03
N LYS A 209 -6.09 -2.88 13.09
CA LYS A 209 -4.95 -3.72 12.69
C LYS A 209 -4.05 -3.07 11.64
N SER A 210 -4.46 -1.93 11.07
CA SER A 210 -3.68 -1.21 10.06
C SER A 210 -2.47 -0.54 10.67
N CYS A 211 -1.34 -0.54 9.95
CA CYS A 211 -0.17 0.24 10.36
C CYS A 211 -0.43 1.74 10.10
N GLY A 212 0.18 2.61 10.93
CA GLY A 212 -0.01 4.05 10.83
C GLY A 212 -1.04 4.61 11.81
N MET A 213 -1.23 5.92 11.78
CA MET A 213 -2.43 6.54 12.36
C MET A 213 -3.47 6.64 11.23
N ASN A 214 -4.65 6.10 11.44
CA ASN A 214 -5.74 6.15 10.45
C ASN A 214 -6.99 6.63 11.19
N THR A 215 -7.51 7.78 10.78
CA THR A 215 -8.72 8.37 11.38
C THR A 215 -9.60 8.94 10.28
N CYS A 216 -10.86 9.27 10.58
CA CYS A 216 -11.75 9.89 9.61
C CYS A 216 -11.33 11.30 9.17
N SER A 217 -10.34 11.91 9.84
CA SER A 217 -9.89 13.28 9.59
C SER A 217 -8.39 13.39 9.27
N TYR A 218 -7.62 12.33 9.44
CA TYR A 218 -6.16 12.39 9.26
C TYR A 218 -5.54 10.99 9.12
N PHE A 219 -4.54 10.86 8.25
CA PHE A 219 -3.78 9.62 8.08
C PHE A 219 -2.28 9.89 8.13
N VAL A 220 -1.51 9.01 8.77
CA VAL A 220 -0.04 9.07 8.84
C VAL A 220 0.53 7.68 8.57
N ALA A 221 1.53 7.58 7.70
CA ALA A 221 2.20 6.32 7.41
C ALA A 221 2.84 5.69 8.66
N GLY A 222 3.01 4.37 8.59
CA GLY A 222 3.42 3.54 9.73
C GLY A 222 4.70 4.01 10.43
N ILE A 223 5.68 4.51 9.67
CA ILE A 223 6.98 4.91 10.21
C ILE A 223 6.90 6.18 11.09
N TRP A 224 5.93 7.06 10.84
CA TRP A 224 5.74 8.32 11.59
C TRP A 224 4.55 8.32 12.53
N ALA A 225 3.85 7.19 12.69
CA ALA A 225 2.66 7.09 13.53
C ALA A 225 2.85 7.59 14.98
N ASN A 226 4.06 7.51 15.53
CA ASN A 226 4.36 7.97 16.88
C ASN A 226 4.97 9.39 16.91
N GLN A 227 5.39 9.91 15.74
CA GLN A 227 6.10 11.19 15.60
C GLN A 227 5.72 11.88 14.27
N PRO A 228 4.47 12.36 14.12
CA PRO A 228 4.01 12.96 12.87
C PRO A 228 4.82 14.21 12.46
N ASN A 229 5.37 14.95 13.43
CA ASN A 229 6.11 16.19 13.18
C ASN A 229 7.52 15.97 12.60
N HIS A 230 8.00 14.72 12.51
CA HIS A 230 9.34 14.38 12.00
C HIS A 230 9.31 13.72 10.62
N MET A 231 8.28 14.02 9.82
CA MET A 231 8.16 13.51 8.45
C MET A 231 9.23 14.10 7.54
N SER A 232 9.97 13.23 6.88
CA SER A 232 10.90 13.63 5.82
C SER A 232 10.17 13.72 4.50
N GLN A 233 10.51 14.71 3.68
CA GLN A 233 10.07 14.77 2.28
C GLN A 233 10.63 13.56 1.50
N PRO A 234 9.97 13.12 0.41
CA PRO A 234 10.48 12.04 -0.45
C PRO A 234 11.69 12.50 -1.31
N ASN A 235 12.62 13.25 -0.72
CA ASN A 235 13.84 13.73 -1.38
C ASN A 235 14.98 12.70 -1.29
N PHE A 236 14.62 11.42 -1.33
CA PHE A 236 15.56 10.32 -1.33
C PHE A 236 15.93 9.94 -2.77
N ASP A 237 17.03 9.21 -2.90
CA ASP A 237 17.35 8.56 -4.17
C ASP A 237 16.16 7.70 -4.65
N PRO A 238 15.77 7.78 -5.94
CA PRO A 238 14.65 7.01 -6.48
C PRO A 238 14.71 5.50 -6.18
N LEU A 239 15.91 4.91 -6.15
CA LEU A 239 16.09 3.49 -5.81
C LEU A 239 15.73 3.20 -4.35
N VAL A 240 16.00 4.14 -3.44
CA VAL A 240 15.61 4.01 -2.03
C VAL A 240 14.10 4.06 -1.88
N ILE A 241 13.45 4.99 -2.59
CA ILE A 241 11.99 5.09 -2.60
C ILE A 241 11.38 3.82 -3.17
N GLU A 242 11.89 3.33 -4.31
CA GLU A 242 11.44 2.08 -4.92
C GLU A 242 11.59 0.91 -3.96
N SER A 243 12.73 0.81 -3.28
CA SER A 243 13.03 -0.25 -2.33
C SER A 243 12.09 -0.27 -1.12
N LEU A 244 11.81 0.91 -0.55
CA LEU A 244 10.83 1.10 0.51
C LEU A 244 9.40 0.79 0.03
N ALA A 245 9.09 1.13 -1.21
CA ALA A 245 7.79 0.88 -1.81
C ALA A 245 7.57 -0.62 -2.06
N ARG A 246 8.55 -1.30 -2.64
CA ARG A 246 8.54 -2.76 -2.82
C ARG A 246 8.39 -3.47 -1.48
N SER A 247 9.13 -3.03 -0.47
CA SER A 247 9.00 -3.48 0.92
C SER A 247 7.56 -3.32 1.45
N HIS A 248 6.93 -2.17 1.22
CA HIS A 248 5.53 -1.91 1.60
C HIS A 248 4.53 -2.81 0.88
N LEU A 249 4.77 -3.09 -0.41
CA LEU A 249 3.90 -3.93 -1.25
C LEU A 249 4.04 -5.42 -0.94
N THR A 250 5.08 -5.83 -0.20
CA THR A 250 5.18 -7.20 0.30
C THR A 250 4.13 -7.50 1.38
N ARG A 251 3.94 -8.79 1.70
CA ARG A 251 3.05 -9.21 2.81
C ARG A 251 3.64 -8.96 4.20
N CYS A 252 4.87 -8.44 4.29
CA CYS A 252 5.55 -8.20 5.56
C CYS A 252 4.91 -7.01 6.29
N LYS A 253 4.55 -7.18 7.55
CA LYS A 253 3.93 -6.13 8.37
C LYS A 253 4.97 -5.15 8.92
N VAL A 254 5.62 -4.40 8.03
CA VAL A 254 6.61 -3.39 8.41
C VAL A 254 6.03 -1.98 8.32
N LYS A 255 6.42 -1.14 9.28
CA LYS A 255 6.11 0.29 9.27
C LYS A 255 6.94 0.94 8.17
N THR A 256 6.30 1.40 7.10
CA THR A 256 6.98 2.08 5.98
C THR A 256 6.51 3.54 5.89
N PRO A 257 7.13 4.37 5.04
CA PRO A 257 6.69 5.75 4.81
C PRO A 257 5.44 5.86 3.92
N PHE A 258 4.78 4.76 3.57
CA PHE A 258 3.69 4.75 2.59
C PHE A 258 2.31 4.47 3.20
N ILE A 259 1.31 5.07 2.57
CA ILE A 259 -0.12 4.83 2.75
C ILE A 259 -0.65 4.30 1.43
N SER A 260 -0.97 3.00 1.36
CA SER A 260 -1.62 2.40 0.20
C SER A 260 -3.05 2.90 0.01
N VAL A 261 -3.36 3.34 -1.21
CA VAL A 261 -4.70 3.71 -1.68
C VAL A 261 -4.97 3.05 -3.03
N PHE A 262 -6.24 2.94 -3.43
CA PHE A 262 -6.65 2.25 -4.64
C PHE A 262 -7.48 3.17 -5.53
N ASP A 263 -7.32 3.09 -6.85
CA ASP A 263 -8.19 3.81 -7.80
C ASP A 263 -9.61 3.24 -7.84
N THR A 264 -9.80 2.00 -7.38
CA THR A 264 -11.09 1.31 -7.41
C THR A 264 -11.55 0.86 -6.01
N PRO A 265 -12.84 0.97 -5.67
CA PRO A 265 -13.35 0.63 -4.35
C PRO A 265 -13.40 -0.88 -4.04
N LEU A 266 -13.36 -1.77 -5.03
CA LEU A 266 -13.65 -3.20 -4.79
C LEU A 266 -12.62 -3.87 -3.88
N ALA A 267 -11.31 -3.64 -4.10
CA ALA A 267 -10.29 -4.24 -3.25
C ALA A 267 -10.33 -3.70 -1.81
N PRO A 268 -10.40 -2.37 -1.58
CA PRO A 268 -10.65 -1.81 -0.25
C PRO A 268 -11.92 -2.36 0.42
N LEU A 269 -13.07 -2.34 -0.26
CA LEU A 269 -14.32 -2.81 0.34
C LEU A 269 -14.25 -4.28 0.70
N GLN A 270 -13.76 -5.13 -0.20
CA GLN A 270 -13.64 -6.56 0.06
C GLN A 270 -12.80 -6.82 1.31
N ARG A 271 -11.67 -6.12 1.48
CA ARG A 271 -10.82 -6.22 2.68
C ARG A 271 -11.53 -5.71 3.93
N ALA A 272 -12.23 -4.58 3.83
CA ALA A 272 -12.97 -3.99 4.95
C ALA A 272 -14.10 -4.90 5.46
N LEU A 273 -14.77 -5.64 4.57
CA LEU A 273 -15.84 -6.57 4.92
C LEU A 273 -15.38 -7.82 5.68
N GLN A 274 -14.06 -8.08 5.75
CA GLN A 274 -13.49 -9.21 6.49
C GLN A 274 -13.20 -8.87 7.97
N GLU A 275 -13.43 -7.63 8.40
CA GLU A 275 -13.00 -7.13 9.71
C GLU A 275 -14.16 -6.37 10.37
N ASP A 276 -14.37 -6.58 11.66
CA ASP A 276 -15.53 -6.01 12.38
C ASP A 276 -15.49 -4.48 12.46
N ASP A 277 -14.29 -3.91 12.59
CA ASP A 277 -14.01 -2.48 12.61
C ASP A 277 -13.50 -1.96 11.25
N GLY A 278 -13.73 -2.70 10.17
CA GLY A 278 -13.27 -2.36 8.84
C GLY A 278 -13.89 -1.07 8.31
N MET A 279 -13.04 -0.11 7.98
CA MET A 279 -13.39 1.20 7.44
C MET A 279 -12.99 1.32 5.98
N ILE A 280 -13.75 2.10 5.22
CA ILE A 280 -13.37 2.56 3.89
C ILE A 280 -13.38 4.08 3.89
N THR A 281 -12.27 4.66 3.44
CA THR A 281 -12.15 6.11 3.25
C THR A 281 -11.94 6.41 1.78
N VAL A 282 -12.62 7.46 1.32
CA VAL A 282 -12.46 8.05 -0.01
C VAL A 282 -11.63 9.31 0.13
N PHE A 283 -10.65 9.47 -0.76
CA PHE A 283 -9.81 10.66 -0.85
C PHE A 283 -10.01 11.38 -2.19
N ASP A 284 -9.99 12.71 -2.14
CA ASP A 284 -9.86 13.58 -3.30
C ASP A 284 -8.39 13.94 -3.46
N LEU A 285 -7.77 13.37 -4.48
CA LEU A 285 -6.36 13.60 -4.76
C LEU A 285 -6.15 14.65 -5.83
N SER A 286 -7.19 15.33 -6.34
CA SER A 286 -7.06 16.30 -7.44
C SER A 286 -5.98 17.36 -7.23
N SER A 287 -5.94 17.95 -6.03
CA SER A 287 -4.96 18.95 -5.61
C SER A 287 -3.76 18.38 -4.85
N PHE A 288 -3.67 17.05 -4.70
CA PHE A 288 -2.60 16.42 -3.92
C PHE A 288 -1.24 16.53 -4.62
N ASP A 289 -0.17 16.70 -3.85
CA ASP A 289 1.20 16.78 -4.36
C ASP A 289 1.62 15.49 -5.09
N ASN A 290 1.86 15.60 -6.40
CA ASN A 290 2.23 14.47 -7.24
C ASN A 290 3.57 13.85 -6.84
N THR A 291 4.50 14.61 -6.27
CA THR A 291 5.82 14.12 -5.86
C THR A 291 5.75 13.08 -4.73
N ARG A 292 4.59 12.99 -4.07
CA ARG A 292 4.33 12.07 -2.96
C ARG A 292 3.52 10.84 -3.37
N ILE A 293 3.12 10.72 -4.63
CA ILE A 293 2.28 9.60 -5.12
C ILE A 293 3.09 8.70 -6.05
N PHE A 294 3.10 7.41 -5.73
CA PHE A 294 3.84 6.40 -6.48
C PHE A 294 2.90 5.30 -6.95
N SER A 295 2.95 4.97 -8.24
CA SER A 295 2.16 3.88 -8.85
C SER A 295 2.78 2.53 -8.50
N ALA A 296 2.02 1.64 -7.86
CA ALA A 296 2.51 0.30 -7.54
C ALA A 296 2.79 -0.52 -8.81
N VAL A 297 2.06 -0.24 -9.91
CA VAL A 297 2.30 -0.86 -11.22
C VAL A 297 3.68 -0.46 -11.74
N ASP A 298 4.04 0.81 -11.67
CA ASP A 298 5.33 1.29 -12.20
C ASP A 298 6.49 0.75 -11.37
N ILE A 299 6.33 0.69 -10.04
CA ILE A 299 7.30 0.08 -9.11
C ILE A 299 7.50 -1.43 -9.39
N LEU A 300 6.44 -2.14 -9.80
CA LEU A 300 6.48 -3.59 -10.00
C LEU A 300 6.64 -4.02 -11.46
N LYS A 301 6.69 -3.07 -12.41
CA LYS A 301 6.66 -3.33 -13.86
C LYS A 301 7.75 -4.29 -14.33
N HIS A 302 8.96 -4.13 -13.82
CA HIS A 302 10.12 -4.92 -14.25
C HIS A 302 10.38 -6.16 -13.38
N GLU A 303 9.93 -6.14 -12.13
CA GLU A 303 10.18 -7.21 -11.17
C GLU A 303 8.95 -7.40 -10.27
N PRO A 304 7.90 -8.09 -10.76
CA PRO A 304 6.66 -8.26 -10.00
C PRO A 304 6.88 -9.16 -8.78
N LEU A 305 6.08 -8.93 -7.73
CA LEU A 305 6.21 -9.71 -6.50
C LEU A 305 5.62 -11.11 -6.69
N ILE A 306 6.47 -12.14 -6.59
CA ILE A 306 6.04 -13.53 -6.50
C ILE A 306 5.64 -13.79 -5.04
N LEU A 307 4.33 -13.76 -4.80
CA LEU A 307 3.77 -14.10 -3.51
C LEU A 307 3.49 -15.60 -3.49
N GLU A 308 4.05 -16.33 -2.51
CA GLU A 308 4.07 -17.81 -2.40
C GLU A 308 2.69 -18.52 -2.56
N SER A 309 1.59 -17.77 -2.52
CA SER A 309 0.22 -18.30 -2.61
C SER A 309 -0.55 -17.89 -3.87
N HIS A 310 0.12 -17.37 -4.91
CA HIS A 310 -0.55 -16.96 -6.14
C HIS A 310 0.06 -17.63 -7.37
N GLU A 311 -0.81 -18.23 -8.20
CA GLU A 311 -0.46 -18.72 -9.55
C GLU A 311 0.02 -17.60 -10.48
N ARG A 312 -0.22 -16.33 -10.10
CA ARG A 312 0.17 -15.15 -10.88
C ARG A 312 0.90 -14.13 -10.00
N PRO A 313 1.96 -13.47 -10.52
CA PRO A 313 2.66 -12.41 -9.79
C PRO A 313 1.73 -11.26 -9.41
N TYR A 314 1.97 -10.66 -8.25
CA TYR A 314 1.29 -9.44 -7.85
C TYR A 314 1.84 -8.26 -8.67
N SER A 315 0.95 -7.55 -9.37
CA SER A 315 1.30 -6.46 -10.28
C SER A 315 0.97 -5.06 -9.76
N GLY A 316 0.40 -4.93 -8.56
CA GLY A 316 0.03 -3.62 -8.00
C GLY A 316 -1.11 -2.92 -8.75
N TYR A 317 -1.88 -3.63 -9.59
CA TYR A 317 -2.93 -3.00 -10.41
C TYR A 317 -3.91 -2.19 -9.56
N SER A 318 -4.15 -0.94 -9.96
CA SER A 318 -4.99 0.06 -9.29
C SER A 318 -4.50 0.52 -7.91
N GLU A 319 -3.36 0.07 -7.41
CA GLU A 319 -2.79 0.51 -6.12
C GLU A 319 -1.78 1.65 -6.33
N PHE A 320 -1.85 2.65 -5.47
CA PHE A 320 -0.96 3.80 -5.39
C PHE A 320 -0.49 3.95 -3.96
N LEU A 321 0.75 4.42 -3.80
CA LEU A 321 1.39 4.62 -2.51
C LEU A 321 1.57 6.11 -2.28
N ILE A 322 1.00 6.62 -1.19
CA ILE A 322 1.17 8.01 -0.77
C ILE A 322 2.27 8.06 0.30
N TRP A 323 3.30 8.87 0.08
CA TRP A 323 4.35 9.09 1.05
C TRP A 323 3.90 10.05 2.16
N GLY A 324 4.17 9.71 3.43
CA GLY A 324 3.91 10.60 4.57
C GLY A 324 2.51 10.47 5.13
N ASP A 325 1.77 11.57 5.10
CA ASP A 325 0.42 11.74 5.63
C ASP A 325 -0.62 12.12 4.56
N ILE A 326 -1.89 12.07 4.95
CA ILE A 326 -3.02 12.64 4.19
C ILE A 326 -3.86 13.47 5.17
N SER A 327 -3.95 14.76 4.88
CA SER A 327 -4.66 15.77 5.67
C SER A 327 -6.16 15.78 5.40
N SER A 328 -6.92 16.41 6.31
CA SER A 328 -8.39 16.36 6.32
C SER A 328 -9.06 16.89 5.06
N GLU A 329 -8.45 17.88 4.40
CA GLU A 329 -8.95 18.53 3.19
C GLU A 329 -8.99 17.59 1.98
N HIS A 330 -8.19 16.52 2.01
CA HIS A 330 -8.18 15.48 0.99
C HIS A 330 -9.13 14.32 1.33
N ILE A 331 -9.78 14.32 2.50
CA ILE A 331 -10.70 13.25 2.89
C ILE A 331 -12.12 13.62 2.48
N VAL A 332 -12.67 12.83 1.56
CA VAL A 332 -14.05 13.02 1.07
C VAL A 332 -15.07 12.46 2.05
N GLY A 333 -14.76 11.33 2.68
CA GLY A 333 -15.64 10.68 3.64
C GLY A 333 -15.15 9.29 4.02
N SER A 334 -15.62 8.81 5.17
CA SER A 334 -15.30 7.48 5.70
C SER A 334 -16.56 6.76 6.16
N VAL A 335 -16.65 5.46 5.90
CA VAL A 335 -17.81 4.62 6.27
C VAL A 335 -17.33 3.28 6.79
N ARG A 336 -17.97 2.75 7.84
CA ARG A 336 -17.75 1.36 8.27
C ARG A 336 -18.35 0.41 7.26
N ALA A 337 -17.63 -0.64 6.88
CA ALA A 337 -18.12 -1.63 5.93
C ALA A 337 -19.40 -2.33 6.43
N LYS A 338 -19.54 -2.51 7.75
CA LYS A 338 -20.75 -3.03 8.37
C LYS A 338 -21.95 -2.08 8.23
N ASP A 339 -21.75 -0.77 8.38
CA ASP A 339 -22.84 0.20 8.16
C ASP A 339 -23.33 0.15 6.70
N LEU A 340 -22.44 -0.12 5.74
CA LEU A 340 -22.83 -0.36 4.35
C LEU A 340 -23.64 -1.65 4.19
N LEU A 341 -23.34 -2.71 4.95
CA LEU A 341 -24.10 -3.97 4.96
C LEU A 341 -25.52 -3.76 5.55
N ASP A 342 -25.63 -3.01 6.64
CA ASP A 342 -26.93 -2.72 7.26
C ASP A 342 -27.81 -1.88 6.32
N LEU A 343 -27.19 -0.92 5.62
CA LEU A 343 -27.84 -0.15 4.56
C LEU A 343 -28.15 -1.02 3.33
N SER A 344 -27.36 -2.06 3.04
CA SER A 344 -27.48 -2.87 1.83
C SER A 344 -28.65 -3.84 1.85
N SER A 345 -29.28 -4.14 2.99
CA SER A 345 -30.53 -4.93 3.00
C SER A 345 -31.57 -4.46 1.97
N ARG A 346 -31.59 -3.15 1.66
CA ARG A 346 -32.46 -2.53 0.64
C ARG A 346 -31.81 -2.29 -0.73
N TYR A 347 -30.52 -2.56 -0.85
CA TYR A 347 -29.69 -2.32 -2.05
C TYR A 347 -28.80 -3.52 -2.37
N GLU A 348 -29.10 -4.72 -1.88
CA GLU A 348 -28.20 -5.87 -1.94
C GLU A 348 -28.04 -6.35 -3.38
N GLU A 349 -29.13 -6.28 -4.16
CA GLU A 349 -29.13 -6.54 -5.60
C GLU A 349 -28.17 -5.63 -6.38
N LEU A 350 -27.89 -4.44 -5.84
CA LEU A 350 -27.02 -3.43 -6.42
C LEU A 350 -25.57 -3.57 -5.92
N LEU A 351 -25.39 -3.61 -4.59
CA LEU A 351 -24.09 -3.58 -3.95
C LEU A 351 -23.46 -4.95 -3.77
N GLN A 352 -24.23 -6.03 -3.83
CA GLN A 352 -23.74 -7.40 -3.76
C GLN A 352 -22.76 -7.62 -2.58
N ILE A 353 -23.02 -6.98 -1.44
CA ILE A 353 -22.08 -6.94 -0.31
C ILE A 353 -21.87 -8.34 0.26
N SER A 354 -22.94 -9.13 0.38
CA SER A 354 -22.90 -10.53 0.79
C SER A 354 -22.02 -11.37 -0.13
N THR A 355 -22.17 -11.16 -1.45
CA THR A 355 -21.37 -11.83 -2.48
C THR A 355 -19.92 -11.39 -2.37
N ILE A 356 -19.61 -10.12 -2.20
CA ILE A 356 -18.21 -9.66 -2.09
C ILE A 356 -17.57 -10.20 -0.82
N LYS A 357 -18.30 -10.22 0.29
CA LYS A 357 -17.83 -10.72 1.59
C LYS A 357 -17.47 -12.20 1.54
N SER A 358 -18.20 -13.01 0.77
CA SER A 358 -17.97 -14.46 0.69
C SER A 358 -16.68 -14.85 -0.04
N PHE A 359 -16.05 -13.94 -0.80
CA PHE A 359 -14.76 -14.20 -1.43
C PHE A 359 -13.61 -13.70 -0.56
N ARG A 360 -12.66 -14.61 -0.27
CA ARG A 360 -11.42 -14.29 0.44
C ARG A 360 -10.53 -13.30 -0.32
N LEU A 361 -10.56 -13.33 -1.66
CA LEU A 361 -9.68 -12.55 -2.53
C LEU A 361 -10.46 -11.84 -3.64
N ASN A 362 -10.05 -10.61 -3.98
CA ASN A 362 -10.49 -9.90 -5.17
C ASN A 362 -9.83 -10.46 -6.44
N GLY A 363 -10.23 -11.68 -6.83
CA GLY A 363 -9.72 -12.41 -7.99
C GLY A 363 -10.72 -12.53 -9.14
N ASN A 364 -10.33 -13.27 -10.18
CA ASN A 364 -11.21 -13.59 -11.31
C ASN A 364 -12.53 -14.28 -10.90
N PRO A 365 -12.57 -15.17 -9.89
CA PRO A 365 -13.84 -15.76 -9.44
C PRO A 365 -14.87 -14.72 -8.99
N LEU A 366 -14.47 -13.77 -8.13
CA LEU A 366 -15.33 -12.67 -7.71
C LEU A 366 -15.78 -11.82 -8.91
N LYS A 367 -14.85 -11.45 -9.79
CA LYS A 367 -15.17 -10.64 -10.98
C LYS A 367 -16.19 -11.32 -11.90
N ARG A 368 -16.06 -12.63 -12.13
CA ARG A 368 -17.04 -13.40 -12.91
C ARG A 368 -18.41 -13.42 -12.25
N ARG A 369 -18.46 -13.58 -10.91
CA ARG A 369 -19.71 -13.55 -10.15
C ARG A 369 -20.41 -12.20 -10.26
N LEU A 370 -19.67 -11.10 -10.15
CA LEU A 370 -20.20 -9.74 -10.31
C LEU A 370 -20.75 -9.50 -11.73
N ILE A 371 -20.05 -9.97 -12.78
CA ILE A 371 -20.51 -9.89 -14.18
C ILE A 371 -21.82 -10.66 -14.38
N ALA A 372 -21.94 -11.85 -13.77
CA ALA A 372 -23.10 -12.71 -13.92
C ALA A 372 -24.40 -12.10 -13.38
N GLN A 373 -24.32 -11.09 -12.50
CA GLN A 373 -25.48 -10.39 -11.97
C GLN A 373 -26.18 -9.50 -13.00
N LYS A 374 -25.48 -9.11 -14.08
CA LYS A 374 -26.03 -8.27 -15.17
C LYS A 374 -26.68 -6.96 -14.70
N THR A 375 -26.18 -6.36 -13.60
CA THR A 375 -26.70 -5.07 -13.10
C THR A 375 -26.49 -3.98 -14.14
N PRO A 376 -27.54 -3.26 -14.60
CA PRO A 376 -27.39 -2.24 -15.63
C PRO A 376 -26.86 -0.91 -15.06
N ALA A 377 -25.98 -0.24 -15.79
CA ALA A 377 -25.54 1.12 -15.51
C ALA A 377 -26.52 2.11 -16.15
N ASN A 378 -27.66 2.35 -15.49
CA ASN A 378 -28.74 3.19 -16.01
C ASN A 378 -29.29 4.16 -14.95
N ARG A 379 -30.34 4.91 -15.30
CA ARG A 379 -30.93 5.93 -14.42
C ARG A 379 -31.53 5.37 -13.12
N SER A 380 -32.11 4.16 -13.16
CA SER A 380 -32.72 3.53 -11.97
C SER A 380 -31.64 3.09 -10.98
N THR A 381 -30.62 2.38 -11.46
CA THR A 381 -29.44 2.00 -10.69
C THR A 381 -28.75 3.24 -10.10
N GLY A 382 -28.59 4.28 -10.91
CA GLY A 382 -28.02 5.55 -10.49
C GLY A 382 -28.81 6.19 -9.36
N TYR A 383 -30.14 6.21 -9.44
CA TYR A 383 -31.01 6.75 -8.39
C TYR A 383 -30.80 6.05 -7.04
N LEU A 384 -30.71 4.72 -7.03
CA LEU A 384 -30.44 3.95 -5.82
C LEU A 384 -29.04 4.26 -5.25
N LEU A 385 -28.01 4.31 -6.10
CA LEU A 385 -26.66 4.73 -5.69
C LEU A 385 -26.64 6.14 -5.10
N GLY A 386 -27.33 7.10 -5.72
CA GLY A 386 -27.40 8.48 -5.21
C GLY A 386 -28.01 8.56 -3.82
N ARG A 387 -29.09 7.81 -3.56
CA ARG A 387 -29.69 7.73 -2.23
C ARG A 387 -28.76 7.09 -1.22
N LEU A 388 -28.07 6.01 -1.60
CA LEU A 388 -27.08 5.35 -0.74
C LEU A 388 -25.94 6.29 -0.35
N LEU A 389 -25.30 6.93 -1.35
CA LEU A 389 -24.17 7.84 -1.13
C LEU A 389 -24.58 9.04 -0.26
N CYS A 390 -25.80 9.57 -0.47
CA CYS A 390 -26.35 10.63 0.37
C CYS A 390 -26.54 10.18 1.83
N LYS A 391 -27.10 8.98 2.06
CA LYS A 391 -27.23 8.40 3.41
C LYS A 391 -25.89 8.10 4.07
N ALA A 392 -24.91 7.68 3.29
CA ALA A 392 -23.52 7.51 3.71
C ALA A 392 -22.78 8.84 3.90
N LYS A 393 -23.47 9.98 3.75
CA LYS A 393 -22.96 11.35 3.97
C LYS A 393 -21.81 11.74 3.04
N PHE A 394 -21.69 11.12 1.87
CA PHE A 394 -20.74 11.55 0.86
C PHE A 394 -21.19 12.86 0.19
N PRO A 395 -20.31 13.85 -0.01
CA PRO A 395 -20.67 15.11 -0.66
C PRO A 395 -21.14 14.92 -2.11
N GLN A 396 -22.21 15.62 -2.49
CA GLN A 396 -22.84 15.49 -3.81
C GLN A 396 -21.89 15.79 -4.97
N LYS A 397 -20.91 16.69 -4.78
CA LYS A 397 -19.91 17.03 -5.81
C LYS A 397 -19.08 15.83 -6.31
N TYR A 398 -18.96 14.77 -5.50
CA TYR A 398 -18.23 13.55 -5.87
C TYR A 398 -19.14 12.41 -6.35
N ALA A 399 -20.46 12.61 -6.34
CA ALA A 399 -21.43 11.52 -6.48
C ALA A 399 -21.33 10.79 -7.83
N SER A 400 -21.21 11.54 -8.93
CA SER A 400 -21.09 10.95 -10.27
C SER A 400 -19.82 10.11 -10.43
N GLU A 401 -18.68 10.63 -9.98
CA GLU A 401 -17.41 9.90 -10.07
C GLU A 401 -17.42 8.65 -9.18
N LEU A 402 -17.92 8.75 -7.94
CA LEU A 402 -18.09 7.60 -7.06
C LEU A 402 -18.97 6.52 -7.70
N ALA A 403 -20.08 6.91 -8.32
CA ALA A 403 -20.98 5.97 -8.99
C ALA A 403 -20.30 5.30 -10.19
N ILE A 404 -19.51 6.03 -10.99
CA ILE A 404 -18.73 5.46 -12.10
C ILE A 404 -17.69 4.48 -11.57
N LYS A 405 -16.93 4.85 -10.52
CA LYS A 405 -15.92 3.98 -9.89
C LYS A 405 -16.53 2.69 -9.36
N ILE A 406 -17.67 2.78 -8.67
CA ILE A 406 -18.43 1.63 -8.18
C ILE A 406 -18.90 0.78 -9.36
N SER A 407 -19.54 1.37 -10.36
CA SER A 407 -20.12 0.64 -11.50
C SER A 407 -19.05 -0.11 -12.30
N LYS A 408 -17.90 0.52 -12.55
CA LYS A 408 -16.74 -0.12 -13.21
C LYS A 408 -16.18 -1.27 -12.37
N SER A 409 -16.12 -1.09 -11.06
CA SER A 409 -15.59 -2.08 -10.13
C SER A 409 -16.50 -3.30 -9.97
N TRP A 410 -17.82 -3.07 -10.00
CA TRP A 410 -18.86 -4.11 -9.92
C TRP A 410 -19.24 -4.69 -11.28
N ARG A 411 -18.60 -4.21 -12.36
CA ARG A 411 -18.83 -4.70 -13.73
C ARG A 411 -20.27 -4.55 -14.18
N PHE A 412 -20.89 -3.41 -13.87
CA PHE A 412 -22.23 -3.10 -14.37
C PHE A 412 -22.25 -3.10 -15.90
N GLN A 413 -23.35 -3.55 -16.47
CA GLN A 413 -23.56 -3.60 -17.91
C GLN A 413 -23.95 -2.23 -18.44
N MET A 414 -23.23 -1.76 -19.44
CA MET A 414 -23.54 -0.50 -20.10
C MET A 414 -24.77 -0.67 -20.99
N GLU A 415 -25.81 0.13 -20.76
CA GLU A 415 -26.93 0.27 -21.69
C GLU A 415 -26.57 1.29 -22.77
N GLY A 416 -25.98 0.80 -23.86
CA GLY A 416 -25.49 1.65 -24.95
C GLY A 416 -24.33 2.57 -24.54
N ASP A 417 -24.02 3.54 -25.41
CA ASP A 417 -22.86 4.43 -25.24
C ASP A 417 -23.08 5.47 -24.11
N ASP A 418 -24.33 5.77 -23.77
CA ASP A 418 -24.71 6.80 -22.79
C ASP A 418 -24.93 6.26 -21.35
N GLY A 419 -24.69 4.97 -21.09
CA GLY A 419 -25.00 4.34 -19.81
C GLY A 419 -24.47 5.08 -18.58
N PHE A 420 -23.21 5.55 -18.59
CA PHE A 420 -22.65 6.31 -17.47
C PHE A 420 -23.25 7.71 -17.31
N GLN A 421 -23.69 8.34 -18.40
CA GLN A 421 -24.40 9.61 -18.31
C GLN A 421 -25.79 9.41 -17.70
N LEU A 422 -26.51 8.37 -18.12
CA LEU A 422 -27.81 7.99 -17.55
C LEU A 422 -27.69 7.62 -16.07
N LEU A 423 -26.68 6.85 -15.71
CA LEU A 423 -26.32 6.54 -14.33
C LEU A 423 -26.11 7.83 -13.53
N SER A 424 -25.28 8.75 -14.02
CA SER A 424 -24.98 10.01 -13.33
C SER A 424 -26.22 10.89 -13.13
N LYS A 425 -27.10 10.98 -14.15
CA LYS A 425 -28.40 11.66 -14.02
C LYS A 425 -29.29 11.01 -12.95
N GLY A 426 -29.28 9.68 -12.86
CA GLY A 426 -29.95 8.94 -11.81
C GLY A 426 -29.41 9.28 -10.43
N VAL A 427 -28.08 9.25 -10.26
CA VAL A 427 -27.38 9.55 -9.00
C VAL A 427 -27.77 10.93 -8.48
N GLN A 428 -27.76 11.93 -9.36
CA GLN A 428 -28.16 13.29 -9.02
C GLN A 428 -29.62 13.34 -8.51
N ALA A 429 -30.54 12.70 -9.23
CA ALA A 429 -31.95 12.60 -8.80
C ALA A 429 -32.10 11.87 -7.44
N GLY A 430 -31.26 10.87 -7.17
CA GLY A 430 -31.22 10.15 -5.89
C GLY A 430 -30.86 11.06 -4.72
N TYR A 431 -29.81 11.88 -4.86
CA TYR A 431 -29.44 12.89 -3.88
C TYR A 431 -30.56 13.90 -3.65
N ASP A 432 -31.13 14.45 -4.72
CA ASP A 432 -32.16 15.48 -4.65
C ASP A 432 -33.44 14.95 -3.98
N SER A 433 -33.76 13.66 -4.15
CA SER A 433 -34.92 13.03 -3.49
C SER A 433 -34.81 13.02 -1.97
N ILE A 434 -33.62 12.73 -1.43
CA ILE A 434 -33.38 12.69 0.01
C ILE A 434 -33.45 14.11 0.57
N ARG A 435 -32.82 15.09 -0.09
CA ARG A 435 -32.86 16.50 0.34
C ARG A 435 -34.28 17.05 0.38
N LYS A 436 -35.12 16.70 -0.60
CA LYS A 436 -36.55 17.11 -0.63
C LYS A 436 -37.38 16.44 0.46
N SER A 437 -37.06 15.20 0.84
CA SER A 437 -37.73 14.52 1.96
C SER A 437 -37.33 15.06 3.33
N SER A 438 -36.14 15.68 3.43
CA SER A 438 -35.63 16.34 4.64
C SER A 438 -36.16 17.78 4.75
N ASN A 439 -37.48 17.93 4.91
CA ASN A 439 -38.08 19.25 5.19
C ASN A 439 -37.61 19.77 6.57
N PRO A 440 -37.39 21.09 6.80
CA PRO A 440 -36.65 21.61 7.97
C PRO A 440 -37.32 21.45 9.35
N ASN A 441 -38.56 20.97 9.44
CA ASN A 441 -39.33 20.95 10.69
C ASN A 441 -39.20 19.67 11.54
N SER A 442 -38.32 18.73 11.17
CA SER A 442 -38.08 17.53 11.99
C SER A 442 -36.78 17.67 12.78
N GLN A 443 -36.87 18.40 13.90
CA GLN A 443 -35.82 18.49 14.91
C GLN A 443 -35.66 17.13 15.59
N TRP A 444 -34.73 16.29 15.11
CA TRP A 444 -34.30 15.08 15.81
C TRP A 444 -32.95 15.37 16.47
N SER A 445 -32.92 15.21 17.78
CA SER A 445 -31.82 15.58 18.68
C SER A 445 -30.48 14.96 18.25
N HIS A 446 -29.49 15.83 18.06
CA HIS A 446 -28.09 15.47 17.91
C HIS A 446 -27.60 14.69 19.15
N LYS A 447 -27.32 13.39 19.01
CA LYS A 447 -26.35 12.73 19.89
C LYS A 447 -24.98 12.84 19.24
N HIS A 448 -24.15 13.66 19.85
CA HIS A 448 -22.74 13.85 19.52
C HIS A 448 -21.97 12.52 19.56
N CYS A 449 -21.03 12.38 18.63
CA CYS A 449 -19.95 11.40 18.72
C CYS A 449 -19.03 11.87 19.85
N SER A 450 -19.31 11.39 21.07
CA SER A 450 -18.45 11.60 22.23
C SER A 450 -17.47 10.45 22.35
N GLN A 451 -16.23 10.79 22.63
CA GLN A 451 -15.13 9.90 22.97
C GLN A 451 -15.57 8.83 23.98
N ALA A 452 -15.32 7.56 23.68
CA ALA A 452 -15.47 6.48 24.64
C ALA A 452 -14.28 6.52 25.62
N SER A 453 -14.46 7.22 26.73
CA SER A 453 -13.68 7.01 27.95
C SER A 453 -14.40 5.98 28.83
N SER A 454 -13.74 4.83 29.02
CA SER A 454 -13.70 4.02 30.24
C SER A 454 -14.83 4.27 31.25
N THR A 455 -15.81 3.37 31.30
CA THR A 455 -16.37 2.89 32.56
C THR A 455 -16.66 1.40 32.45
N ASP A 456 -16.10 0.70 33.43
CA ASP A 456 -16.24 -0.70 33.80
C ASP A 456 -17.67 -0.91 34.34
N ASP A 457 -18.40 -1.90 33.84
CA ASP A 457 -19.57 -2.48 34.52
C ASP A 457 -19.84 -3.89 33.97
N GLY A 458 -20.10 -4.81 34.91
CA GLY A 458 -19.95 -6.26 34.79
C GLY A 458 -20.77 -6.98 33.71
N TRP A 459 -20.11 -7.94 33.06
CA TRP A 459 -20.74 -8.93 32.19
C TRP A 459 -21.05 -10.20 32.98
N GLU A 460 -22.34 -10.52 33.10
CA GLU A 460 -22.82 -11.85 33.49
C GLU A 460 -22.61 -12.83 32.33
N PHE A 461 -22.12 -14.01 32.69
CA PHE A 461 -21.73 -15.11 31.84
C PHE A 461 -22.97 -15.85 31.30
N VAL A 462 -23.10 -15.92 29.98
CA VAL A 462 -24.04 -16.83 29.30
C VAL A 462 -23.25 -17.73 28.36
N GLU A 463 -23.23 -19.02 28.67
CA GLU A 463 -22.58 -20.06 27.85
C GLU A 463 -23.27 -20.21 26.49
N PRO A 464 -22.52 -20.32 25.37
CA PRO A 464 -23.08 -20.73 24.09
C PRO A 464 -23.25 -22.25 24.06
N SER A 465 -24.48 -22.69 23.80
CA SER A 465 -24.84 -24.08 23.53
C SER A 465 -24.18 -24.60 22.26
N ASP A 466 -23.58 -25.78 22.36
CA ASP A 466 -23.14 -26.63 21.26
C ASP A 466 -24.30 -26.92 20.29
N ASN A 467 -24.05 -26.75 18.98
CA ASN A 467 -24.46 -27.64 17.87
C ASN A 467 -24.41 -26.90 16.52
N ALA A 468 -23.48 -27.31 15.65
CA ALA A 468 -23.72 -27.37 14.21
C ALA A 468 -22.67 -28.29 13.57
N ASP A 469 -23.14 -29.50 13.24
CA ASP A 469 -22.45 -30.54 12.48
C ASP A 469 -21.86 -30.01 11.17
N TRP A 470 -20.59 -30.34 10.92
CA TRP A 470 -19.95 -30.23 9.61
C TRP A 470 -19.99 -31.61 8.93
N VAL A 471 -20.63 -31.69 7.78
CA VAL A 471 -20.52 -32.83 6.87
C VAL A 471 -19.38 -32.51 5.90
N ASP A 472 -18.30 -33.28 5.99
CA ASP A 472 -17.18 -33.26 5.05
C ASP A 472 -17.60 -33.94 3.74
N GLU A 473 -17.46 -33.23 2.60
CA GLU A 473 -17.42 -33.87 1.29
C GLU A 473 -15.95 -34.02 0.85
N ASP A 474 -15.51 -35.27 0.85
CA ASP A 474 -14.23 -35.77 0.34
C ASP A 474 -14.01 -35.42 -1.13
N CYS A 475 -12.84 -34.86 -1.45
CA CYS A 475 -12.34 -34.70 -2.82
C CYS A 475 -10.90 -35.23 -2.92
N SER A 476 -10.74 -36.55 -2.86
CA SER A 476 -9.48 -37.22 -3.23
C SER A 476 -9.48 -37.56 -4.73
N LEU A 477 -8.68 -36.84 -5.53
CA LEU A 477 -8.36 -37.24 -6.91
C LEU A 477 -7.13 -38.16 -6.96
N ASN A 478 -7.19 -39.15 -7.84
CA ASN A 478 -6.23 -40.25 -8.00
C ASN A 478 -4.83 -39.75 -8.46
N PRO A 479 -3.72 -40.25 -7.87
CA PRO A 479 -2.35 -39.90 -8.24
C PRO A 479 -2.00 -40.05 -9.74
N GLN A 480 -2.66 -40.96 -10.46
CA GLN A 480 -2.36 -41.16 -11.89
C GLN A 480 -2.86 -40.01 -12.78
N GLU A 481 -3.94 -39.32 -12.39
CA GLU A 481 -4.46 -38.15 -13.10
C GLU A 481 -3.61 -36.89 -12.85
N GLN A 482 -2.90 -36.82 -11.71
CA GLN A 482 -1.98 -35.72 -11.43
C GLN A 482 -0.75 -35.76 -12.36
N ILE A 483 -0.27 -36.96 -12.73
CA ILE A 483 0.91 -37.12 -13.60
C ILE A 483 0.61 -36.67 -15.04
N ASP A 484 -0.61 -36.93 -15.54
CA ASP A 484 -1.03 -36.53 -16.90
C ASP A 484 -1.28 -35.02 -17.02
N VAL A 485 -1.70 -34.35 -15.94
CA VAL A 485 -1.83 -32.88 -15.91
C VAL A 485 -0.46 -32.20 -15.96
N PHE A 486 0.55 -32.75 -15.30
CA PHE A 486 1.93 -32.22 -15.34
C PHE A 486 2.61 -32.45 -16.70
N ALA A 487 2.32 -33.55 -17.40
CA ALA A 487 2.85 -33.81 -18.74
C ALA A 487 2.27 -32.86 -19.80
N LYS A 488 0.96 -32.55 -19.74
CA LYS A 488 0.30 -31.61 -20.66
C LYS A 488 0.75 -30.16 -20.47
N SER A 489 1.07 -29.74 -19.24
CA SER A 489 1.55 -28.38 -18.97
C SER A 489 2.98 -28.13 -19.46
N ARG A 490 3.79 -29.18 -19.65
CA ARG A 490 5.18 -29.05 -20.14
C ARG A 490 5.26 -28.82 -21.65
N ASN A 491 4.37 -29.47 -22.42
CA ASN A 491 4.32 -29.30 -23.89
C ASN A 491 3.73 -27.95 -24.32
N HIS A 492 2.91 -27.30 -23.48
CA HIS A 492 2.39 -25.96 -23.78
C HIS A 492 3.44 -24.85 -23.60
N ILE A 493 4.43 -25.05 -22.72
CA ILE A 493 5.50 -24.06 -22.47
C ILE A 493 6.58 -24.09 -23.56
N ALA A 494 6.83 -25.25 -24.20
CA ALA A 494 7.76 -25.34 -25.33
C ALA A 494 7.22 -24.60 -26.57
N ASN A 495 5.92 -24.70 -26.87
CA ASN A 495 5.31 -24.06 -28.04
C ASN A 495 5.13 -22.54 -27.93
N VAL A 496 5.24 -21.96 -26.72
CA VAL A 496 5.14 -20.50 -26.51
C VAL A 496 6.52 -19.83 -26.54
N MET A 497 7.62 -20.60 -26.50
CA MET A 497 8.99 -20.10 -26.41
C MET A 497 9.89 -20.49 -27.61
N GLY A 498 9.30 -20.77 -28.77
CA GLY A 498 9.99 -20.75 -30.07
C GLY A 498 11.33 -21.49 -30.14
N TYR A 499 11.34 -22.78 -29.77
CA TYR A 499 12.31 -23.78 -30.22
C TYR A 499 11.58 -24.93 -30.89
#